data_AF-A0A1E4HBN3-F1
#
_entry.id   AF-A0A1E4HBN3-F1
#
_cell.length_a   1.000
_cell.length_b   1.000
_cell.length_c   1.000
_cell.angle_alpha   90.00
_cell.angle_beta   90.00
_cell.angle_gamma   90.00
#
_symmetry.space_group_name_H-M   'P 1'
#
loop_
_entity.id
_entity.type
_entity.pdbx_description
1 polymer ?
#
loop_
_entity_poly.entity_id
_entity_poly.type
_entity_poly.pdbx_seq_one_letter_code
_entity_poly.pdbx_strand_id
1 'polypeptide(L)'
;MSDLHAAAKACLDASEPDEKLRLTRETWRAFERGELQADASSPAPEPIAPPGRPERPRLVNARQLPQRGLGSAEGRIALVHAVAHIEFNAINLAWDAVYRFRGKPHDYYRDWASCAHDEARHFAMLSARLGELGHAYGDFDAHDGLWQMAEKTADNDTARMALVPRVLEARGLDVTPGMIERLRQLGDEATVAILEVILREEVAHVAAGTRWYLHCCERDGIDPVETFFGLIREYMGVDLRGPFNRPARIEAGFTAQELDRLASLAAGAHEHREPVDRSATRNQA
;
A
#
# COMPACT_ATOMS: atom_id res chain seq x y z
N MET A 1 9.30 22.42 -17.37
CA MET A 1 7.85 22.38 -17.09
C MET A 1 7.71 22.48 -15.58
N SER A 2 6.92 23.43 -15.07
CA SER A 2 6.66 23.63 -13.62
C SER A 2 5.41 22.87 -13.14
N ASP A 3 4.88 21.98 -13.97
CA ASP A 3 3.63 21.26 -13.72
C ASP A 3 3.91 19.97 -12.93
N LEU A 4 3.46 19.95 -11.68
CA LEU A 4 3.57 18.79 -10.79
C LEU A 4 2.79 17.58 -11.32
N HIS A 5 1.65 17.77 -11.97
CA HIS A 5 0.83 16.68 -12.47
C HIS A 5 1.49 15.99 -13.67
N ALA A 6 2.13 16.76 -14.55
CA ALA A 6 2.94 16.20 -15.61
C ALA A 6 4.15 15.40 -15.06
N ALA A 7 4.80 15.92 -14.01
CA ALA A 7 5.91 15.22 -13.36
C ALA A 7 5.45 13.92 -12.66
N ALA A 8 4.32 13.95 -11.96
CA ALA A 8 3.72 12.77 -11.34
C ALA A 8 3.35 11.70 -12.38
N LYS A 9 2.81 12.10 -13.54
CA LYS A 9 2.55 11.19 -14.66
C LYS A 9 3.82 10.54 -15.18
N ALA A 10 4.91 11.29 -15.32
CA ALA A 10 6.20 10.73 -15.72
C ALA A 10 6.72 9.69 -14.70
N CYS A 11 6.57 9.94 -13.40
CA CYS A 11 6.91 8.95 -12.37
C CYS A 11 6.05 7.68 -12.47
N LEU A 12 4.74 7.83 -12.73
CA LEU A 12 3.82 6.71 -12.92
C LEU A 12 4.18 5.86 -14.14
N ASP A 13 4.46 6.50 -15.27
CA ASP A 13 4.73 5.83 -16.55
C ASP A 13 6.10 5.13 -16.58
N ALA A 14 7.03 5.52 -15.71
CA ALA A 14 8.35 4.91 -15.65
C ALA A 14 8.26 3.42 -15.29
N SER A 15 8.72 2.55 -16.19
CA SER A 15 8.70 1.09 -15.96
C SER A 15 9.92 0.58 -15.23
N GLU A 16 11.11 1.07 -15.57
CA GLU A 16 12.35 0.59 -14.97
C GLU A 16 12.51 1.09 -13.52
N PRO A 17 12.84 0.23 -12.54
CA PRO A 17 12.95 0.65 -11.15
C PRO A 17 13.90 1.81 -10.92
N ASP A 18 15.12 1.76 -11.45
CA ASP A 18 16.11 2.82 -11.26
C ASP A 18 15.62 4.17 -11.81
N GLU A 19 14.92 4.16 -12.94
CA GLU A 19 14.34 5.36 -13.54
C GLU A 19 13.19 5.91 -12.71
N LYS A 20 12.28 5.03 -12.23
CA LYS A 20 11.18 5.42 -11.35
C LYS A 20 11.70 6.04 -10.05
N LEU A 21 12.75 5.46 -9.46
CA LEU A 21 13.39 6.00 -8.26
C LEU A 21 14.05 7.36 -8.53
N ARG A 22 14.74 7.50 -9.68
CA ARG A 22 15.38 8.75 -10.09
C ARG A 22 14.36 9.86 -10.27
N LEU A 23 13.31 9.61 -11.06
CA LEU A 23 12.22 10.56 -11.32
C LEU A 23 11.49 10.93 -10.03
N THR A 24 11.19 9.96 -9.17
CA THR A 24 10.53 10.20 -7.89
C THR A 24 11.34 11.16 -7.02
N ARG A 25 12.66 10.92 -6.89
CA ARG A 25 13.56 11.78 -6.10
C ARG A 25 13.72 13.18 -6.71
N GLU A 26 13.80 13.29 -8.03
CA GLU A 26 13.92 14.58 -8.71
C GLU A 26 12.65 15.41 -8.60
N THR A 27 11.49 14.78 -8.83
CA THR A 27 10.17 15.40 -8.70
C THR A 27 9.93 15.88 -7.27
N TRP A 28 10.20 15.05 -6.27
CA TRP A 28 10.11 15.45 -4.86
C TRP A 28 10.98 16.67 -4.56
N ARG A 29 12.26 16.64 -4.93
CA ARG A 29 13.19 17.75 -4.66
C ARG A 29 12.78 19.04 -5.38
N ALA A 30 12.27 18.94 -6.61
CA ALA A 30 11.79 20.10 -7.37
C ALA A 30 10.51 20.68 -6.74
N PHE A 31 9.60 19.82 -6.28
CA PHE A 31 8.42 20.23 -5.51
C PHE A 31 8.81 20.93 -4.20
N GLU A 32 9.75 20.38 -3.42
CA GLU A 32 10.24 21.02 -2.18
C GLU A 32 10.87 22.40 -2.41
N ARG A 33 11.54 22.59 -3.55
CA ARG A 33 12.10 23.90 -3.96
C ARG A 33 11.05 24.86 -4.52
N GLY A 34 9.79 24.43 -4.66
CA GLY A 34 8.71 25.22 -5.24
C GLY A 34 8.78 25.37 -6.77
N GLU A 35 9.62 24.58 -7.43
CA GLU A 35 9.79 24.58 -8.90
C GLU A 35 8.66 23.83 -9.61
N LEU A 36 8.03 22.88 -8.90
CA LEU A 36 6.82 22.17 -9.34
C LEU A 36 5.65 22.56 -8.45
N GLN A 37 4.53 22.89 -9.08
CA GLN A 37 3.28 23.22 -8.40
C GLN A 37 2.11 22.54 -9.11
N ALA A 38 1.03 22.28 -8.38
CA ALA A 38 -0.21 21.84 -9.00
C ALA A 38 -0.76 22.96 -9.88
N ASP A 39 -0.93 22.67 -11.17
CA ASP A 39 -1.39 23.64 -12.17
C ASP A 39 -2.86 23.37 -12.50
N ALA A 40 -3.72 24.37 -12.30
CA ALA A 40 -5.14 24.28 -12.62
C ALA A 40 -5.41 24.18 -14.13
N SER A 41 -4.42 24.53 -14.97
CA SER A 41 -4.47 24.41 -16.42
C SER A 41 -3.98 23.06 -16.95
N SER A 42 -3.45 22.18 -16.08
CA SER A 42 -3.08 20.82 -16.49
C SER A 42 -4.29 20.10 -17.10
N PRO A 43 -4.08 19.30 -18.16
CA PRO A 43 -5.12 18.45 -18.70
C PRO A 43 -5.73 17.54 -17.63
N ALA A 44 -6.99 17.19 -17.82
CA ALA A 44 -7.65 16.17 -17.00
C ALA A 44 -6.81 14.88 -16.98
N PRO A 45 -6.78 14.14 -15.87
CA PRO A 45 -6.07 12.87 -15.81
C PRO A 45 -6.61 11.89 -16.84
N GLU A 46 -5.72 11.09 -17.42
CA GLU A 46 -6.09 9.96 -18.24
C GLU A 46 -6.89 8.92 -17.41
N PRO A 47 -7.77 8.12 -18.05
CA PRO A 47 -8.38 6.97 -17.41
C PRO A 47 -7.33 6.11 -16.71
N ILE A 48 -7.65 5.55 -15.56
CA ILE A 48 -6.69 4.71 -14.84
C ILE A 48 -6.30 3.50 -15.71
N ALA A 49 -5.00 3.25 -15.76
CA ALA A 49 -4.38 2.15 -16.47
C ALA A 49 -3.31 1.54 -15.56
N PRO A 50 -2.82 0.32 -15.84
CA PRO A 50 -1.70 -0.25 -15.12
C PRO A 50 -0.51 0.73 -15.07
N PRO A 51 0.16 0.90 -13.92
CA PRO A 51 1.27 1.83 -13.82
C PRO A 51 2.49 1.24 -14.52
N GLY A 52 3.47 2.09 -14.85
CA GLY A 52 4.77 1.67 -15.34
C GLY A 52 5.41 0.71 -14.33
N ARG A 53 5.77 -0.48 -14.82
CA ARG A 53 6.48 -1.51 -14.06
C ARG A 53 7.39 -2.33 -14.98
N PRO A 54 8.44 -2.96 -14.46
CA PRO A 54 9.26 -3.88 -15.25
C PRO A 54 8.47 -5.12 -15.65
N GLU A 55 8.97 -5.87 -16.65
CA GLU A 55 8.33 -7.10 -17.12
C GLU A 55 8.12 -8.13 -15.99
N ARG A 56 9.10 -8.19 -15.07
CA ARG A 56 9.07 -9.01 -13.85
C ARG A 56 9.01 -8.12 -12.61
N PRO A 57 8.34 -8.52 -11.52
CA PRO A 57 7.76 -9.83 -11.27
C PRO A 57 6.53 -10.12 -12.12
N ARG A 58 6.26 -11.41 -12.40
CA ARG A 58 4.99 -11.79 -13.02
C ARG A 58 3.88 -11.61 -11.99
N LEU A 59 2.80 -10.97 -12.40
CA LEU A 59 1.63 -10.76 -11.56
C LEU A 59 0.69 -11.95 -11.70
N VAL A 60 0.49 -12.67 -10.60
CA VAL A 60 -0.39 -13.84 -10.51
C VAL A 60 -1.53 -13.58 -9.54
N ASN A 61 -2.56 -14.42 -9.54
CA ASN A 61 -3.61 -14.30 -8.55
C ASN A 61 -3.03 -14.54 -7.15
N ALA A 62 -3.47 -13.78 -6.14
CA ALA A 62 -2.95 -13.94 -4.77
C ALA A 62 -3.07 -15.38 -4.22
N ARG A 63 -4.05 -16.17 -4.68
CA ARG A 63 -4.22 -17.60 -4.31
C ARG A 63 -3.20 -18.54 -4.97
N GLN A 64 -2.54 -18.09 -6.03
CA GLN A 64 -1.51 -18.83 -6.76
C GLN A 64 -0.10 -18.55 -6.21
N LEU A 65 0.04 -17.56 -5.32
CA LEU A 65 1.32 -17.31 -4.68
C LEU A 65 1.65 -18.47 -3.71
N PRO A 66 2.89 -19.00 -3.75
CA PRO A 66 3.34 -20.00 -2.79
C PRO A 66 3.12 -19.51 -1.36
N GLN A 67 2.73 -20.39 -0.45
CA GLN A 67 2.69 -20.02 0.97
C GLN A 67 4.13 -19.84 1.46
N ARG A 68 4.51 -18.59 1.70
CA ARG A 68 5.86 -18.17 2.10
C ARG A 68 6.02 -18.41 3.60
N GLY A 69 6.74 -19.47 3.97
CA GLY A 69 7.17 -19.69 5.34
C GLY A 69 8.51 -19.02 5.62
N LEU A 70 8.66 -18.37 6.76
CA LEU A 70 9.95 -17.83 7.23
C LEU A 70 10.97 -18.92 7.63
N GLY A 71 10.57 -20.19 7.60
CA GLY A 71 11.40 -21.33 8.04
C GLY A 71 12.51 -21.75 7.08
N SER A 72 12.54 -21.26 5.84
CA SER A 72 13.60 -21.54 4.86
C SER A 72 14.31 -20.27 4.40
N ALA A 73 15.55 -20.40 3.89
CA ALA A 73 16.28 -19.28 3.31
C ALA A 73 15.53 -18.67 2.12
N GLU A 74 15.06 -19.50 1.19
CA GLU A 74 14.27 -19.07 0.04
C GLU A 74 12.97 -18.38 0.45
N GLY A 75 12.28 -18.89 1.48
CA GLY A 75 11.05 -18.28 1.99
C GLY A 75 11.29 -16.89 2.60
N ARG A 76 12.44 -16.67 3.24
CA ARG A 76 12.87 -15.35 3.74
C ARG A 76 13.17 -14.38 2.60
N ILE A 77 13.89 -14.83 1.57
CA ILE A 77 14.16 -14.02 0.37
C ILE A 77 12.85 -13.63 -0.32
N ALA A 78 11.94 -14.59 -0.49
CA ALA A 78 10.62 -14.34 -1.07
C ALA A 78 9.79 -13.35 -0.25
N LEU A 79 9.98 -13.29 1.08
CA LEU A 79 9.38 -12.25 1.92
C LEU A 79 9.97 -10.87 1.60
N VAL A 80 11.30 -10.73 1.57
CA VAL A 80 11.96 -9.46 1.25
C VAL A 80 11.51 -8.95 -0.12
N HIS A 81 11.41 -9.85 -1.11
CA HIS A 81 10.90 -9.53 -2.44
C HIS A 81 9.44 -9.07 -2.40
N ALA A 82 8.59 -9.74 -1.61
CA ALA A 82 7.20 -9.37 -1.47
C ALA A 82 7.03 -7.97 -0.88
N VAL A 83 7.81 -7.63 0.17
CA VAL A 83 7.80 -6.28 0.74
C VAL A 83 8.31 -5.28 -0.28
N ALA A 84 9.40 -5.58 -1.01
CA ALA A 84 9.89 -4.71 -2.08
C ALA A 84 8.80 -4.44 -3.14
N HIS A 85 8.02 -5.45 -3.52
CA HIS A 85 6.92 -5.25 -4.45
C HIS A 85 5.79 -4.38 -3.89
N ILE A 86 5.53 -4.45 -2.58
CA ILE A 86 4.57 -3.57 -1.91
C ILE A 86 5.07 -2.13 -1.97
N GLU A 87 6.32 -1.86 -1.57
CA GLU A 87 6.92 -0.52 -1.64
C GLU A 87 6.92 0.04 -3.07
N PHE A 88 7.24 -0.80 -4.08
CA PHE A 88 7.21 -0.37 -5.47
C PHE A 88 5.80 0.05 -5.92
N ASN A 89 4.77 -0.67 -5.49
CA ASN A 89 3.39 -0.29 -5.76
C ASN A 89 2.98 0.97 -4.98
N ALA A 90 3.45 1.15 -3.75
CA ALA A 90 3.17 2.33 -2.95
C ALA A 90 3.72 3.62 -3.59
N ILE A 91 4.90 3.56 -4.24
CA ILE A 91 5.39 4.66 -5.10
C ILE A 91 4.36 5.02 -6.17
N ASN A 92 3.80 4.02 -6.85
CA ASN A 92 2.79 4.24 -7.90
C ASN A 92 1.48 4.79 -7.31
N LEU A 93 1.01 4.26 -6.18
CA LEU A 93 -0.22 4.72 -5.54
C LEU A 93 -0.12 6.19 -5.09
N ALA A 94 1.02 6.56 -4.52
CA ALA A 94 1.28 7.91 -4.06
C ALA A 94 1.36 8.90 -5.25
N TRP A 95 2.06 8.54 -6.34
CA TRP A 95 2.06 9.37 -7.54
C TRP A 95 0.71 9.40 -8.26
N ASP A 96 -0.08 8.33 -8.21
CA ASP A 96 -1.46 8.31 -8.73
C ASP A 96 -2.36 9.24 -7.92
N ALA A 97 -2.18 9.34 -6.60
CA ALA A 97 -2.92 10.31 -5.80
C ALA A 97 -2.63 11.75 -6.26
N VAL A 98 -1.34 12.11 -6.45
CA VAL A 98 -0.92 13.41 -6.98
C VAL A 98 -1.41 13.65 -8.42
N TYR A 99 -1.35 12.62 -9.26
CA TYR A 99 -1.74 12.71 -10.67
C TYR A 99 -3.24 12.62 -10.90
N ARG A 100 -4.04 12.01 -10.05
CA ARG A 100 -5.46 11.77 -10.35
C ARG A 100 -6.36 12.84 -9.74
N PHE A 101 -6.11 13.18 -8.47
CA PHE A 101 -7.03 14.04 -7.72
C PHE A 101 -6.60 15.51 -7.83
N ARG A 102 -7.29 16.22 -8.73
CA ARG A 102 -7.08 17.64 -9.04
C ARG A 102 -7.75 18.57 -8.02
N GLY A 103 -7.29 19.82 -7.97
CA GLY A 103 -7.89 20.88 -7.16
C GLY A 103 -7.78 20.68 -5.66
N LYS A 104 -6.83 19.87 -5.19
CA LYS A 104 -6.60 19.62 -3.77
C LYS A 104 -5.72 20.72 -3.15
N PRO A 105 -5.75 20.90 -1.83
CA PRO A 105 -4.83 21.80 -1.15
C PRO A 105 -3.37 21.41 -1.41
N HIS A 106 -2.46 22.38 -1.34
CA HIS A 106 -1.02 22.15 -1.53
C HIS A 106 -0.48 21.00 -0.65
N ASP A 107 -0.95 20.92 0.59
CA ASP A 107 -0.49 19.90 1.54
C ASP A 107 -0.91 18.48 1.14
N TYR A 108 -1.98 18.31 0.35
CA TYR A 108 -2.33 17.01 -0.23
C TYR A 108 -1.24 16.52 -1.15
N TYR A 109 -0.79 17.41 -2.03
CA TYR A 109 0.27 17.10 -2.98
C TYR A 109 1.60 16.89 -2.27
N ARG A 110 1.88 17.66 -1.21
CA ARG A 110 3.07 17.46 -0.38
C ARG A 110 3.08 16.11 0.31
N ASP A 111 1.98 15.73 0.98
CA ASP A 111 1.89 14.47 1.71
C ASP A 111 2.14 13.28 0.77
N TRP A 112 1.45 13.22 -0.39
CA TRP A 112 1.60 12.11 -1.31
C TRP A 112 2.94 12.12 -2.07
N ALA A 113 3.48 13.28 -2.43
CA ALA A 113 4.83 13.33 -3.02
C ALA A 113 5.92 12.93 -2.00
N SER A 114 5.72 13.23 -0.72
CA SER A 114 6.61 12.79 0.37
C SER A 114 6.51 11.28 0.58
N CYS A 115 5.29 10.73 0.64
CA CYS A 115 5.09 9.28 0.72
C CYS A 115 5.81 8.59 -0.44
N ALA A 116 5.57 9.02 -1.68
CA ALA A 116 6.25 8.44 -2.85
C ALA A 116 7.79 8.46 -2.71
N HIS A 117 8.35 9.53 -2.13
CA HIS A 117 9.78 9.64 -1.88
C HIS A 117 10.29 8.64 -0.83
N ASP A 118 9.54 8.44 0.26
CA ASP A 118 9.85 7.43 1.28
C ASP A 118 9.76 6.02 0.70
N GLU A 119 8.69 5.70 -0.04
CA GLU A 119 8.51 4.36 -0.63
C GLU A 119 9.60 4.04 -1.67
N ALA A 120 10.07 5.05 -2.40
CA ALA A 120 11.23 4.90 -3.28
C ALA A 120 12.50 4.53 -2.49
N ARG A 121 12.70 5.13 -1.32
CA ARG A 121 13.83 4.79 -0.44
C ARG A 121 13.64 3.41 0.20
N HIS A 122 12.44 3.06 0.64
CA HIS A 122 12.10 1.74 1.18
C HIS A 122 12.38 0.63 0.16
N PHE A 123 11.86 0.80 -1.05
CA PHE A 123 12.13 -0.10 -2.18
C PHE A 123 13.62 -0.25 -2.44
N ALA A 124 14.38 0.85 -2.47
CA ALA A 124 15.82 0.82 -2.72
C ALA A 124 16.58 0.01 -1.64
N MET A 125 16.22 0.18 -0.36
CA MET A 125 16.82 -0.60 0.74
C MET A 125 16.53 -2.10 0.58
N LEU A 126 15.29 -2.47 0.27
CA LEU A 126 14.90 -3.87 0.09
C LEU A 126 15.51 -4.48 -1.17
N SER A 127 15.60 -3.72 -2.27
CA SER A 127 16.25 -4.16 -3.50
C SER A 127 17.75 -4.41 -3.29
N ALA A 128 18.42 -3.52 -2.56
CA ALA A 128 19.81 -3.74 -2.15
C ALA A 128 19.94 -5.00 -1.27
N ARG A 129 19.02 -5.19 -0.32
CA ARG A 129 18.99 -6.38 0.54
C ARG A 129 18.78 -7.67 -0.25
N LEU A 130 17.93 -7.66 -1.27
CA LEU A 130 17.81 -8.81 -2.19
C LEU A 130 19.13 -9.13 -2.87
N GLY A 131 19.86 -8.10 -3.32
CA GLY A 131 21.18 -8.27 -3.94
C GLY A 131 22.20 -8.93 -3.00
N GLU A 132 22.24 -8.53 -1.73
CA GLU A 132 23.07 -9.16 -0.70
C GLU A 132 22.70 -10.64 -0.46
N LEU A 133 21.43 -10.99 -0.67
CA LEU A 133 20.91 -12.35 -0.58
C LEU A 133 21.08 -13.14 -1.90
N GLY A 134 21.71 -12.57 -2.92
CA GLY A 134 21.96 -13.21 -4.21
C GLY A 134 20.78 -13.21 -5.17
N HIS A 135 19.81 -12.32 -4.97
CA HIS A 135 18.57 -12.22 -5.75
C HIS A 135 18.31 -10.80 -6.25
N ALA A 136 17.41 -10.68 -7.22
CA ALA A 136 16.95 -9.41 -7.76
C ALA A 136 15.45 -9.21 -7.58
N TYR A 137 15.02 -7.95 -7.56
CA TYR A 137 13.61 -7.63 -7.70
C TYR A 137 13.08 -8.16 -9.03
N GLY A 138 12.04 -8.99 -8.95
CA GLY A 138 11.46 -9.69 -10.10
C GLY A 138 11.77 -11.20 -10.17
N ASP A 139 12.64 -11.73 -9.32
CA ASP A 139 12.95 -13.18 -9.28
C ASP A 139 11.79 -14.05 -8.80
N PHE A 140 10.87 -13.48 -8.01
CA PHE A 140 9.68 -14.16 -7.51
C PHE A 140 8.41 -13.55 -8.12
N ASP A 141 7.35 -14.37 -8.24
CA ASP A 141 6.03 -13.86 -8.64
C ASP A 141 5.41 -12.98 -7.54
N ALA A 142 4.55 -12.04 -7.96
CA ALA A 142 3.86 -11.12 -7.07
C ALA A 142 2.38 -11.00 -7.42
N HIS A 143 1.62 -10.21 -6.65
CA HIS A 143 0.20 -9.96 -6.91
C HIS A 143 -0.09 -8.46 -6.85
N ASP A 144 -1.13 -8.04 -7.58
CA ASP A 144 -1.42 -6.62 -7.81
C ASP A 144 -2.63 -6.12 -7.01
N GLY A 145 -2.77 -6.61 -5.77
CA GLY A 145 -3.99 -6.38 -4.98
C GLY A 145 -4.22 -4.90 -4.64
N LEU A 146 -3.13 -4.15 -4.50
CA LEU A 146 -3.12 -2.72 -4.19
C LEU A 146 -3.63 -1.89 -5.38
N TRP A 147 -3.05 -2.09 -6.58
CA TRP A 147 -3.46 -1.33 -7.76
C TRP A 147 -4.88 -1.65 -8.20
N GLN A 148 -5.34 -2.90 -8.06
CA GLN A 148 -6.74 -3.25 -8.35
C GLN A 148 -7.75 -2.45 -7.51
N MET A 149 -7.41 -2.09 -6.27
CA MET A 149 -8.26 -1.21 -5.46
C MET A 149 -8.16 0.25 -5.95
N ALA A 150 -6.98 0.68 -6.39
CA ALA A 150 -6.81 1.98 -7.00
C ALA A 150 -7.69 2.13 -8.26
N GLU A 151 -7.76 1.11 -9.11
CA GLU A 151 -8.62 1.08 -10.30
C GLU A 151 -10.10 1.22 -9.94
N LYS A 152 -10.58 0.46 -8.94
CA LYS A 152 -11.97 0.52 -8.48
C LYS A 152 -12.35 1.87 -7.89
N THR A 153 -11.40 2.60 -7.32
CA THR A 153 -11.62 3.87 -6.63
C THR A 153 -11.12 5.07 -7.42
N ALA A 154 -10.77 4.91 -8.70
CA ALA A 154 -10.13 5.95 -9.50
C ALA A 154 -10.97 7.23 -9.59
N ASP A 155 -12.29 7.11 -9.64
CA ASP A 155 -13.22 8.24 -9.77
C ASP A 155 -13.77 8.72 -8.42
N ASN A 156 -13.27 8.22 -7.29
CA ASN A 156 -13.78 8.53 -5.96
C ASN A 156 -12.63 8.71 -4.96
N ASP A 157 -12.25 9.97 -4.72
CA ASP A 157 -11.18 10.31 -3.78
C ASP A 157 -11.49 9.89 -2.34
N THR A 158 -12.73 10.09 -1.87
CA THR A 158 -13.17 9.62 -0.55
C THR A 158 -12.94 8.12 -0.40
N ALA A 159 -13.35 7.31 -1.38
CA ALA A 159 -13.13 5.87 -1.38
C ALA A 159 -11.65 5.50 -1.47
N ARG A 160 -10.87 6.20 -2.30
CA ARG A 160 -9.43 5.97 -2.42
C ARG A 160 -8.72 6.19 -1.09
N MET A 161 -8.93 7.34 -0.47
CA MET A 161 -8.27 7.72 0.80
C MET A 161 -8.74 6.83 1.97
N ALA A 162 -9.99 6.35 1.93
CA ALA A 162 -10.50 5.40 2.90
C ALA A 162 -9.89 4.00 2.77
N LEU A 163 -9.70 3.49 1.54
CA LEU A 163 -9.45 2.06 1.37
C LEU A 163 -7.98 1.74 1.13
N VAL A 164 -7.28 2.52 0.30
CA VAL A 164 -5.90 2.21 -0.05
C VAL A 164 -4.95 2.47 1.13
N PRO A 165 -4.77 3.70 1.62
CA PRO A 165 -3.80 3.97 2.68
C PRO A 165 -4.28 3.47 4.06
N ARG A 166 -5.55 3.69 4.39
CA ARG A 166 -6.09 3.35 5.73
C ARG A 166 -6.38 1.86 5.93
N VAL A 167 -6.66 1.08 4.87
CA VAL A 167 -6.98 -0.35 5.04
C VAL A 167 -5.87 -1.23 4.48
N LEU A 168 -5.52 -1.05 3.21
CA LEU A 168 -4.58 -1.95 2.53
C LEU A 168 -3.13 -1.68 2.94
N GLU A 169 -2.67 -0.44 2.94
CA GLU A 169 -1.29 -0.08 3.35
C GLU A 169 -1.12 -0.20 4.87
N ALA A 170 -2.11 0.24 5.67
CA ALA A 170 -2.12 0.05 7.12
C ALA A 170 -2.00 -1.41 7.59
N ARG A 171 -2.15 -2.38 6.69
CA ARG A 171 -1.80 -3.78 6.93
C ARG A 171 -0.34 -3.94 7.36
N GLY A 172 0.57 -3.12 6.83
CA GLY A 172 1.99 -3.08 7.21
C GLY A 172 2.18 -2.85 8.70
N LEU A 173 1.41 -1.92 9.30
CA LEU A 173 1.44 -1.65 10.74
C LEU A 173 1.08 -2.88 11.59
N ASP A 174 0.21 -3.75 11.07
CA ASP A 174 -0.28 -4.93 11.78
C ASP A 174 0.68 -6.12 11.66
N VAL A 175 1.25 -6.35 10.47
CA VAL A 175 1.96 -7.59 10.14
C VAL A 175 3.48 -7.49 10.33
N THR A 176 4.07 -6.32 10.07
CA THR A 176 5.52 -6.10 10.10
C THR A 176 6.14 -6.35 11.48
N PRO A 177 5.52 -5.99 12.63
CA PRO A 177 6.08 -6.30 13.94
C PRO A 177 6.32 -7.80 14.16
N GLY A 178 5.37 -8.64 13.74
CA GLY A 178 5.51 -10.10 13.84
C GLY A 178 6.54 -10.67 12.88
N MET A 179 6.76 -10.04 11.72
CA MET A 179 7.83 -10.40 10.78
C MET A 179 9.20 -10.07 11.38
N ILE A 180 9.36 -8.86 11.94
CA ILE A 180 10.59 -8.40 12.60
C ILE A 180 10.99 -9.38 13.70
N GLU A 181 10.07 -9.74 14.60
CA GLU A 181 10.38 -10.62 15.72
C GLU A 181 10.88 -11.99 15.25
N ARG A 182 10.25 -12.57 14.22
CA ARG A 182 10.67 -13.86 13.65
C ARG A 182 12.03 -13.76 12.95
N LEU A 183 12.30 -12.69 12.22
CA LEU A 183 13.59 -12.49 11.53
C LEU A 183 14.73 -12.29 12.53
N ARG A 184 14.48 -11.58 13.63
CA ARG A 184 15.42 -11.41 14.74
C ARG A 184 15.79 -12.76 15.37
N GLN A 185 14.80 -13.61 15.64
CA GLN A 185 15.05 -14.97 16.16
C GLN A 185 15.89 -15.83 15.20
N LEU A 186 15.87 -15.52 13.90
CA LEU A 186 16.63 -16.19 12.86
C LEU A 186 17.98 -15.51 12.57
N GLY A 187 18.33 -14.45 13.29
CA GLY A 187 19.60 -13.71 13.17
C GLY A 187 19.71 -12.83 11.92
N ASP A 188 18.61 -12.52 11.23
CA ASP A 188 18.62 -11.65 10.05
C ASP A 188 18.47 -10.16 10.44
N GLU A 189 19.46 -9.66 11.18
CA GLU A 189 19.46 -8.29 11.70
C GLU A 189 19.46 -7.22 10.60
N ALA A 190 20.04 -7.52 9.43
CA ALA A 190 20.07 -6.60 8.30
C ALA A 190 18.65 -6.35 7.74
N THR A 191 17.86 -7.41 7.55
CA THR A 191 16.46 -7.26 7.11
C THR A 191 15.61 -6.62 8.22
N VAL A 192 15.84 -6.96 9.49
CA VAL A 192 15.16 -6.33 10.63
C VAL A 192 15.34 -4.83 10.64
N ALA A 193 16.58 -4.34 10.50
CA ALA A 193 16.87 -2.91 10.50
C ALA A 193 16.13 -2.14 9.39
N ILE A 194 15.99 -2.75 8.20
CA ILE A 194 15.23 -2.16 7.09
C ILE A 194 13.74 -2.10 7.44
N LEU A 195 13.16 -3.20 7.93
CA LEU A 195 11.73 -3.23 8.28
C LEU A 195 11.38 -2.31 9.46
N GLU A 196 12.29 -2.06 10.38
CA GLU A 196 12.11 -1.08 11.47
C GLU A 196 12.09 0.37 10.97
N VAL A 197 12.87 0.68 9.93
CA VAL A 197 12.80 1.99 9.25
C VAL A 197 11.44 2.15 8.58
N ILE A 198 11.03 1.17 7.78
CA ILE A 198 9.75 1.18 7.05
C ILE A 198 8.58 1.33 8.04
N LEU A 199 8.52 0.47 9.06
CA LEU A 199 7.43 0.48 10.05
C LEU A 199 7.29 1.83 10.78
N ARG A 200 8.40 2.50 11.08
CA ARG A 200 8.37 3.81 11.74
C ARG A 200 7.78 4.89 10.84
N GLU A 201 8.08 4.84 9.55
CA GLU A 201 7.69 5.85 8.56
C GLU A 201 6.26 5.63 8.04
N GLU A 202 5.83 4.36 7.98
CA GLU A 202 4.49 3.92 7.57
C GLU A 202 3.34 4.59 8.35
N VAL A 203 3.56 4.89 9.65
CA VAL A 203 2.53 5.55 10.48
C VAL A 203 2.14 6.91 9.90
N ALA A 204 3.11 7.68 9.39
CA ALA A 204 2.85 8.98 8.79
C ALA A 204 2.08 8.87 7.45
N HIS A 205 2.34 7.82 6.68
CA HIS A 205 1.65 7.56 5.41
C HIS A 205 0.18 7.20 5.64
N VAL A 206 -0.08 6.29 6.59
CA VAL A 206 -1.45 5.96 7.00
C VAL A 206 -2.16 7.18 7.62
N ALA A 207 -1.45 8.00 8.38
CA ALA A 207 -1.99 9.26 8.94
C ALA A 207 -2.39 10.27 7.85
N ALA A 208 -1.59 10.38 6.77
CA ALA A 208 -1.95 11.19 5.60
C ALA A 208 -3.24 10.66 4.96
N GLY A 209 -3.36 9.33 4.80
CA GLY A 209 -4.60 8.69 4.35
C GLY A 209 -5.81 9.06 5.20
N THR A 210 -5.69 9.00 6.53
CA THR A 210 -6.75 9.43 7.46
C THR A 210 -7.10 10.90 7.29
N ARG A 211 -6.10 11.79 7.23
CA ARG A 211 -6.30 13.23 7.08
C ARG A 211 -7.10 13.56 5.82
N TRP A 212 -6.70 12.99 4.68
CA TRP A 212 -7.32 13.29 3.40
C TRP A 212 -8.67 12.61 3.23
N TYR A 213 -8.89 11.45 3.86
CA TYR A 213 -10.22 10.87 3.99
C TYR A 213 -11.18 11.79 4.75
N LEU A 214 -10.78 12.28 5.92
CA LEU A 214 -11.60 13.19 6.72
C LEU A 214 -11.85 14.51 6.00
N HIS A 215 -10.84 15.04 5.30
CA HIS A 215 -11.01 16.22 4.45
C HIS A 215 -12.08 16.01 3.36
N CYS A 216 -12.08 14.86 2.69
CA CYS A 216 -13.11 14.58 1.69
C CYS A 216 -14.50 14.43 2.32
N CYS A 217 -14.60 13.80 3.50
CA CYS A 217 -15.87 13.69 4.22
C CYS A 217 -16.42 15.06 4.63
N GLU A 218 -15.56 15.95 5.12
CA GLU A 218 -15.92 17.33 5.49
C GLU A 218 -16.39 18.12 4.27
N ARG A 219 -15.64 18.06 3.16
CA ARG A 219 -15.99 18.70 1.88
C ARG A 219 -17.38 18.26 1.40
N ASP A 220 -17.68 16.96 1.50
CA ASP A 220 -18.91 16.37 0.96
C ASP A 220 -20.08 16.40 1.97
N GLY A 221 -19.84 16.79 3.23
CA GLY A 221 -20.84 16.85 4.28
C GLY A 221 -21.38 15.48 4.72
N ILE A 222 -20.53 14.44 4.70
CA ILE A 222 -20.89 13.05 5.02
C ILE A 222 -20.26 12.57 6.33
N ASP A 223 -20.92 11.62 7.01
CA ASP A 223 -20.40 11.07 8.25
C ASP A 223 -19.18 10.15 7.97
N PRO A 224 -18.01 10.43 8.56
CA PRO A 224 -16.78 9.70 8.25
C PRO A 224 -16.78 8.26 8.79
N VAL A 225 -17.49 7.96 9.87
CA VAL A 225 -17.49 6.60 10.43
C VAL A 225 -18.39 5.70 9.59
N GLU A 226 -19.64 6.08 9.37
CA GLU A 226 -20.58 5.28 8.59
C GLU A 226 -20.16 5.17 7.12
N THR A 227 -19.59 6.22 6.53
CA THR A 227 -19.03 6.17 5.17
C THR A 227 -17.89 5.15 5.09
N PHE A 228 -16.97 5.15 6.06
CA PHE A 228 -15.81 4.25 6.04
C PHE A 228 -16.24 2.78 6.05
N PHE A 229 -17.17 2.42 6.93
CA PHE A 229 -17.70 1.05 7.01
C PHE A 229 -18.67 0.71 5.87
N GLY A 230 -19.31 1.71 5.24
CA GLY A 230 -20.02 1.54 3.98
C GLY A 230 -19.08 1.10 2.86
N LEU A 231 -17.99 1.86 2.67
CA LEU A 231 -16.98 1.61 1.65
C LEU A 231 -16.27 0.26 1.84
N ILE A 232 -15.93 -0.13 3.07
CA ILE A 232 -15.35 -1.46 3.34
C ILE A 232 -16.30 -2.57 2.87
N ARG A 233 -17.60 -2.46 3.16
CA ARG A 233 -18.58 -3.47 2.74
C ARG A 233 -18.73 -3.52 1.22
N GLU A 234 -18.84 -2.37 0.59
CA GLU A 234 -19.02 -2.23 -0.85
C GLU A 234 -17.84 -2.79 -1.64
N TYR A 235 -16.62 -2.41 -1.28
CA TYR A 235 -15.43 -2.72 -2.08
C TYR A 235 -14.72 -4.01 -1.66
N MET A 236 -14.87 -4.43 -0.40
CA MET A 236 -14.12 -5.57 0.16
C MET A 236 -15.01 -6.73 0.61
N GLY A 237 -16.33 -6.56 0.71
CA GLY A 237 -17.26 -7.65 1.04
C GLY A 237 -17.02 -8.33 2.41
N VAL A 238 -16.31 -7.67 3.34
CA VAL A 238 -15.94 -8.11 4.71
C VAL A 238 -14.67 -8.98 4.85
N ASP A 239 -13.80 -9.13 3.84
CA ASP A 239 -12.51 -9.85 4.02
C ASP A 239 -11.43 -8.97 4.66
N LEU A 240 -11.63 -8.63 5.94
CA LEU A 240 -10.62 -7.98 6.78
C LEU A 240 -9.89 -9.02 7.62
N ARG A 241 -8.57 -8.86 7.76
CA ARG A 241 -7.75 -9.75 8.58
C ARG A 241 -7.23 -8.99 9.79
N GLY A 242 -7.44 -9.54 10.98
CA GLY A 242 -6.76 -9.09 12.19
C GLY A 242 -5.48 -9.90 12.48
N PRO A 243 -4.90 -9.74 13.68
CA PRO A 243 -5.18 -8.67 14.65
C PRO A 243 -4.71 -7.30 14.12
N PHE A 244 -5.25 -6.21 14.68
CA PHE A 244 -4.87 -4.85 14.32
C PHE A 244 -3.88 -4.27 15.35
N ASN A 245 -2.82 -3.60 14.89
CA ASN A 245 -1.89 -2.85 15.74
C ASN A 245 -2.56 -1.57 16.21
N ARG A 246 -3.28 -1.66 17.33
CA ARG A 246 -4.07 -0.55 17.88
C ARG A 246 -3.25 0.70 18.16
N PRO A 247 -2.10 0.64 18.88
CA PRO A 247 -1.31 1.83 19.13
C PRO A 247 -0.93 2.57 17.84
N ALA A 248 -0.37 1.86 16.85
CA ALA A 248 0.07 2.46 15.60
C ALA A 248 -1.10 3.02 14.77
N ARG A 249 -2.23 2.30 14.71
CA ARG A 249 -3.42 2.79 13.99
C ARG A 249 -4.06 4.01 14.69
N ILE A 250 -4.07 4.08 16.02
CA ILE A 250 -4.54 5.27 16.75
C ILE A 250 -3.62 6.46 16.45
N GLU A 251 -2.31 6.25 16.47
CA GLU A 251 -1.34 7.27 16.08
C GLU A 251 -1.54 7.74 14.64
N ALA A 252 -1.92 6.83 13.74
CA ALA A 252 -2.31 7.12 12.36
C ALA A 252 -3.74 7.72 12.21
N GLY A 253 -4.39 8.07 13.31
CA GLY A 253 -5.65 8.82 13.33
C GLY A 253 -6.93 7.98 13.36
N PHE A 254 -6.85 6.66 13.58
CA PHE A 254 -8.04 5.85 13.85
C PHE A 254 -8.60 6.14 15.23
N THR A 255 -9.92 6.19 15.33
CA THR A 255 -10.62 6.22 16.62
C THR A 255 -10.67 4.82 17.24
N ALA A 256 -10.79 4.75 18.57
CA ALA A 256 -11.00 3.48 19.26
C ALA A 256 -12.26 2.75 18.75
N GLN A 257 -13.33 3.51 18.47
CA GLN A 257 -14.59 2.99 17.93
C GLN A 257 -14.42 2.33 16.55
N GLU A 258 -13.67 2.96 15.64
CA GLU A 258 -13.35 2.36 14.34
C GLU A 258 -12.58 1.05 14.52
N LEU A 259 -11.59 1.02 15.41
CA LEU A 259 -10.79 -0.18 15.65
C LEU A 259 -11.59 -1.32 16.30
N ASP A 260 -12.54 -1.00 17.18
CA ASP A 260 -13.47 -1.98 17.75
C ASP A 260 -14.32 -2.62 16.63
N ARG A 261 -14.90 -1.79 15.76
CA ARG A 261 -15.78 -2.26 14.68
C ARG A 261 -15.01 -3.00 13.58
N LEU A 262 -13.78 -2.58 13.25
CA LEU A 262 -12.87 -3.32 12.37
C LEU A 262 -12.55 -4.71 12.95
N ALA A 263 -12.25 -4.80 14.26
CA ALA A 263 -11.98 -6.06 14.94
C ALA A 263 -13.21 -6.99 14.89
N SER A 264 -14.41 -6.47 15.13
CA SER A 264 -15.65 -7.26 15.02
C SER A 264 -15.89 -7.78 13.60
N LEU A 265 -15.66 -6.96 12.56
CA LEU A 265 -15.81 -7.39 11.17
C LEU A 265 -14.80 -8.47 10.79
N ALA A 266 -13.55 -8.33 11.22
CA ALA A 266 -12.51 -9.34 10.99
C ALA A 266 -12.86 -10.67 11.68
N ALA A 267 -13.38 -10.65 12.91
CA ALA A 267 -13.80 -11.85 13.62
C ALA A 267 -14.99 -12.55 12.96
N GLY A 268 -16.04 -11.81 12.57
CA GLY A 268 -17.21 -12.39 11.90
C GLY A 268 -16.90 -13.02 10.54
N ALA A 269 -15.89 -12.50 9.82
CA ALA A 269 -15.41 -13.10 8.57
C ALA A 269 -14.70 -14.45 8.77
N HIS A 270 -14.12 -14.68 9.96
CA HIS A 270 -13.51 -15.97 10.32
C HIS A 270 -14.56 -17.02 10.69
N GLU A 271 -15.63 -16.64 11.39
CA GLU A 271 -16.72 -17.57 11.79
C GLU A 271 -17.51 -18.10 10.58
N HIS A 272 -17.67 -17.33 9.52
CA HIS A 272 -18.33 -17.77 8.27
C HIS A 272 -17.41 -18.55 7.31
N ARG A 273 -16.15 -18.82 7.70
CA ARG A 273 -15.16 -19.56 6.90
C ARG A 273 -14.85 -20.96 7.44
N GLU A 274 -15.57 -21.47 8.45
CA GLU A 274 -15.41 -22.87 8.88
C GLU A 274 -15.67 -23.84 7.71
N PRO A 275 -14.85 -24.88 7.55
CA PRO A 275 -14.99 -25.81 6.42
C PRO A 275 -16.29 -26.59 6.57
N VAL A 276 -17.14 -26.55 5.54
CA VAL A 276 -18.19 -27.55 5.33
C VAL A 276 -17.50 -28.91 5.34
N ASP A 277 -17.78 -29.69 6.38
CA ASP A 277 -17.31 -31.04 6.58
C ASP A 277 -17.58 -31.88 5.31
N ARG A 278 -16.51 -32.28 4.61
CA ARG A 278 -16.59 -33.19 3.45
C ARG A 278 -16.44 -34.65 3.87
N SER A 279 -16.78 -35.02 5.09
CA SER A 279 -16.85 -36.41 5.54
C SER A 279 -18.26 -37.03 5.37
N ALA A 280 -18.82 -36.94 4.16
CA ALA A 280 -19.99 -37.74 3.82
C ALA A 280 -20.03 -38.10 2.34
N THR A 281 -19.08 -38.94 1.90
CA THR A 281 -19.30 -39.88 0.78
C THR A 281 -18.14 -40.88 0.71
N ARG A 282 -18.21 -41.93 1.55
CA ARG A 282 -17.62 -43.23 1.22
C ARG A 282 -18.56 -44.35 1.71
N ASN A 283 -18.89 -45.20 0.75
CA ASN A 283 -19.43 -46.56 0.85
C ASN A 283 -20.89 -46.73 1.29
N GLN A 284 -21.75 -46.92 0.30
CA GLN A 284 -22.58 -48.13 0.20
C GLN A 284 -22.89 -48.44 -1.28
N ALA A 285 -22.81 -49.74 -1.59
CA ALA A 285 -22.95 -50.45 -2.87
C ALA A 285 -21.76 -50.35 -3.86
#